data_AF-A0A554ITK8-F1
#
_entry.id   AF-A0A554ITK8-F1
#
_cell.length_a   1.000
_cell.length_b   1.000
_cell.length_c   1.000
_cell.angle_alpha   90.00
_cell.angle_beta   90.00
_cell.angle_gamma   90.00
#
_symmetry.space_group_name_H-M   'P 1'
#
loop_
_entity.id
_entity.type
_entity.pdbx_description
1 polymer ?
#
loop_
_entity_poly.entity_id
_entity_poly.type
_entity_poly.pdbx_seq_one_letter_code
_entity_poly.pdbx_strand_id
1 'polypeptide(L)'
;MPDITGGRIIAKDIKQLKALMLNIEQVFGGCILQKDNFYVNEKKRNNPYRVITYTVLVGTRLCEIQLITLHASIAVDIWHNTHYKAIAASSLSQEQELIMLGRRAALYDLKQLIDHNLAEALGAIRPLVASDEVIADFSHSLDYQTTQREFLSSLGKRVKGGSLSPTDRSIIIEMLQAAEFAHRDQTYAIHKIDKSTGKLKYPSSRLLAHLPYVNHSVRVARFAAEAGLSRDAIIAALFHDTLEDQPQAWENSVKAACPEGARTLVEALSEKPEEPRESYMARMRLLTGEAKLVKALDRLDNLLRGHTMLNVKYLTRTLKECEEVYDNLFERDPACSLFRSLYQKYRASMVHVRDALQAREARGETGYTPASPEHTT
;
A
#
# COMPACT_ATOMS: atom_id res chain seq x y z
N MET A 1 21.47 14.16 29.69
CA MET A 1 22.11 15.31 29.02
C MET A 1 21.09 16.44 28.98
N PRO A 2 21.46 17.70 29.29
CA PRO A 2 20.51 18.81 29.25
C PRO A 2 20.10 19.06 27.80
N ASP A 3 18.81 19.30 27.58
CA ASP A 3 18.20 19.52 26.26
C ASP A 3 18.92 20.64 25.51
N ILE A 4 19.80 20.26 24.58
CA ILE A 4 20.43 21.21 23.66
C ILE A 4 19.34 21.67 22.69
N THR A 5 19.00 22.96 22.73
CA THR A 5 18.12 23.58 21.73
C THR A 5 18.73 23.38 20.34
N GLY A 6 18.02 22.67 19.47
CA GLY A 6 18.56 22.27 18.18
C GLY A 6 17.51 22.17 17.08
N GLY A 7 18.00 22.16 15.84
CA GLY A 7 17.18 22.07 14.63
C GLY A 7 17.53 20.84 13.81
N ARG A 8 16.53 20.22 13.20
CA ARG A 8 16.68 19.04 12.33
C ARG A 8 16.37 19.42 10.89
N ILE A 9 17.27 19.08 9.97
CA ILE A 9 17.12 19.33 8.53
C ILE A 9 17.18 18.00 7.81
N ILE A 10 16.10 17.67 7.09
CA ILE A 10 15.96 16.42 6.36
C ILE A 10 16.43 16.64 4.91
N ALA A 11 17.42 15.86 4.50
CA ALA A 11 17.91 15.78 3.14
C ALA A 11 17.21 14.65 2.37
N LYS A 12 16.71 14.95 1.18
CA LYS A 12 16.06 14.03 0.25
C LYS A 12 17.01 12.92 -0.21
N ASP A 13 18.27 13.26 -0.44
CA ASP A 13 19.31 12.34 -0.90
C ASP A 13 20.71 12.77 -0.42
N ILE A 14 21.72 11.96 -0.75
CA ILE A 14 23.12 12.22 -0.39
C ILE A 14 23.67 13.49 -1.05
N LYS A 15 23.23 13.83 -2.26
CA LYS A 15 23.72 15.02 -2.99
C LYS A 15 23.23 16.29 -2.28
N GLN A 16 21.96 16.33 -1.91
CA GLN A 16 21.40 17.41 -1.10
C GLN A 16 22.02 17.45 0.29
N LEU A 17 22.25 16.30 0.93
CA LEU A 17 22.94 16.24 2.22
C LEU A 17 24.33 16.90 2.13
N LYS A 18 25.12 16.56 1.12
CA LYS A 18 26.45 17.16 0.89
C LYS A 18 26.37 18.67 0.68
N ALA A 19 25.39 19.15 -0.08
CA ALA A 19 25.19 20.59 -0.29
C ALA A 19 24.80 21.31 1.01
N LEU A 20 23.92 20.71 1.82
CA LEU A 20 23.54 21.26 3.13
C LEU A 20 24.70 21.28 4.12
N MET A 21 25.55 20.25 4.12
CA MET A 21 26.78 20.24 4.92
C MET A 21 27.70 21.40 4.57
N LEU A 22 27.94 21.62 3.27
CA LEU A 22 28.77 22.73 2.79
C LEU A 22 28.19 24.08 3.22
N ASN A 23 26.87 24.25 3.12
CA ASN A 23 26.19 25.47 3.53
C ASN A 23 26.29 25.71 5.05
N ILE A 24 26.12 24.67 5.88
CA ILE A 24 26.27 24.78 7.33
C ILE A 24 27.72 25.13 7.70
N GLU A 25 28.70 24.50 7.06
CA GLU A 25 30.12 24.77 7.29
C GLU A 25 30.51 26.17 6.85
N GLN A 26 29.91 26.69 5.78
CA GLN A 26 30.11 28.07 5.33
C GLN A 26 29.46 29.09 6.27
N VAL A 27 28.26 28.82 6.79
CA VAL A 27 27.50 29.74 7.65
C VAL A 27 28.03 29.74 9.08
N PHE A 28 28.39 28.58 9.61
CA PHE A 28 28.76 28.41 11.02
C PHE A 28 30.24 28.07 11.23
N GLY A 29 31.08 28.10 10.19
CA GLY A 29 32.44 27.54 10.20
C GLY A 29 33.30 27.84 11.43
N GLY A 30 33.34 29.10 11.89
CA GLY A 30 34.11 29.49 13.08
C GLY A 30 33.44 29.16 14.42
N CYS A 31 32.21 28.70 14.40
CA CYS A 31 31.35 28.42 15.55
C CYS A 31 31.02 26.93 15.71
N ILE A 32 31.48 26.07 14.80
CA ILE A 32 31.30 24.61 14.89
C ILE A 32 32.31 24.05 15.90
N LEU A 33 31.81 23.45 16.97
CA LEU A 33 32.63 22.86 18.03
C LEU A 33 32.83 21.36 17.83
N GLN A 34 31.83 20.67 17.31
CA GLN A 34 31.89 19.24 17.05
C GLN A 34 31.07 18.88 15.82
N LYS A 35 31.56 17.91 15.05
CA LYS A 35 30.86 17.31 13.92
C LYS A 35 30.97 15.79 14.01
N ASP A 36 29.84 15.15 14.31
CA ASP A 36 29.75 13.69 14.35
C ASP A 36 29.04 13.19 13.10
N ASN A 37 29.58 12.13 12.50
CA ASN A 37 29.04 11.54 11.28
C ASN A 37 28.73 10.08 11.51
N PHE A 38 27.47 9.80 11.87
CA PHE A 38 27.02 8.46 12.22
C PHE A 38 26.60 7.72 10.96
N TYR A 39 27.28 6.60 10.70
CA TYR A 39 27.15 5.79 9.49
C TYR A 39 26.65 4.37 9.75
N VAL A 40 25.84 3.88 8.81
CA VAL A 40 25.83 2.47 8.41
C VAL A 40 26.37 2.39 6.98
N ASN A 41 27.44 1.62 6.78
CA ASN A 41 28.13 1.47 5.49
C ASN A 41 27.20 0.99 4.36
N GLU A 42 27.60 1.26 3.11
CA GLU A 42 26.94 0.78 1.90
C GLU A 42 26.69 -0.73 1.96
N LYS A 43 25.43 -1.12 2.16
CA LYS A 43 24.98 -2.49 1.91
C LYS A 43 24.37 -2.50 0.52
N LYS A 44 24.83 -3.40 -0.36
CA LYS A 44 24.43 -3.58 -1.78
C LYS A 44 22.91 -3.54 -2.10
N ARG A 45 22.03 -3.55 -1.10
CA ARG A 45 20.56 -3.64 -1.25
C ARG A 45 19.77 -2.49 -0.61
N ASN A 46 20.39 -1.61 0.18
CA ASN A 46 19.65 -0.55 0.87
C ASN A 46 20.15 0.82 0.44
N ASN A 47 19.21 1.77 0.28
CA ASN A 47 19.57 3.17 0.09
C ASN A 47 20.38 3.65 1.30
N PRO A 48 21.56 4.24 1.09
CA PRO A 48 22.42 4.70 2.18
C PRO A 48 21.70 5.77 3.00
N TYR A 49 21.76 5.65 4.32
CA TYR A 49 21.24 6.65 5.23
C TYR A 49 22.35 7.21 6.10
N ARG A 50 22.30 8.52 6.38
CA ARG A 50 23.36 9.26 7.10
C ARG A 50 22.73 10.21 8.10
N VAL A 51 23.31 10.26 9.29
CA VAL A 51 23.02 11.29 10.31
C VAL A 51 24.30 12.02 10.62
N ILE A 52 24.27 13.33 10.43
CA ILE A 52 25.40 14.20 10.68
C ILE A 52 24.95 15.23 11.70
N THR A 53 25.60 15.22 12.84
CA THR A 53 25.29 16.11 13.95
C THR A 53 26.37 17.16 14.05
N TYR A 54 25.97 18.43 14.01
CA TYR A 54 26.83 19.58 14.26
C TYR A 54 26.50 20.17 15.62
N THR A 55 27.47 20.26 16.51
CA THR A 55 27.36 21.10 17.71
C THR A 55 27.96 22.45 17.39
N VAL A 56 27.15 23.51 17.46
CA VAL A 56 27.54 24.88 17.13
C VAL A 56 27.30 25.81 18.31
N LEU A 57 28.17 26.80 18.48
CA LEU A 57 28.02 27.86 19.46
C LEU A 57 27.32 29.07 18.82
N VAL A 58 26.10 29.37 19.25
CA VAL A 58 25.34 30.54 18.78
C VAL A 58 25.24 31.54 19.93
N GLY A 59 26.01 32.63 19.87
CA GLY A 59 26.17 33.54 21.00
C GLY A 59 26.87 32.85 22.18
N THR A 60 26.18 32.70 23.31
CA THR A 60 26.67 31.95 24.49
C THR A 60 26.04 30.57 24.65
N ARG A 61 25.21 30.14 23.69
CA ARG A 61 24.43 28.89 23.79
C ARG A 61 24.98 27.83 22.85
N LEU A 62 25.07 26.61 23.37
CA LEU A 62 25.31 25.42 22.57
C LEU A 62 24.01 25.02 21.89
N CYS A 63 24.08 24.81 20.59
CA CYS A 63 22.98 24.37 19.76
C CYS A 63 23.40 23.15 18.94
N GLU A 64 22.45 22.24 18.72
CA GLU A 64 22.67 21.04 17.90
C GLU A 64 21.94 21.19 16.56
N ILE A 65 22.63 20.95 15.46
CA ILE A 65 22.01 20.89 14.13
C ILE A 65 22.19 19.48 13.59
N GLN A 66 21.09 18.76 13.41
CA GLN A 66 21.09 17.42 12.84
C GLN A 66 20.72 17.47 11.36
N LEU A 67 21.64 17.02 10.49
CA LEU A 67 21.37 16.72 9.09
C LEU A 67 21.13 15.23 8.92
N ILE A 68 19.97 14.85 8.42
CA ILE A 68 19.61 13.44 8.26
C ILE A 68 19.06 13.17 6.86
N THR A 69 19.40 12.03 6.26
CA THR A 69 18.65 11.60 5.08
C THR A 69 17.25 11.15 5.50
N LEU A 70 16.27 11.23 4.59
CA LEU A 70 14.88 10.82 4.87
C LEU A 70 14.77 9.43 5.51
N HIS A 71 15.50 8.44 4.97
CA HIS A 71 15.56 7.09 5.55
C HIS A 71 16.23 7.04 6.94
N ALA A 72 17.17 7.94 7.22
CA ALA A 72 17.81 8.03 8.53
C ALA A 72 16.87 8.62 9.58
N SER A 73 16.00 9.57 9.19
CA SER A 73 14.97 10.10 10.10
C SER A 73 14.08 9.00 10.64
N ILE A 74 13.58 8.14 9.74
CA ILE A 74 12.73 7.01 10.09
C ILE A 74 13.48 6.04 11.03
N ALA A 75 14.72 5.70 10.71
CA ALA A 75 15.52 4.77 11.53
C ALA A 75 15.91 5.35 12.89
N VAL A 76 16.29 6.63 12.94
CA VAL A 76 16.63 7.34 14.18
C VAL A 76 15.40 7.53 15.03
N ASP A 77 14.25 7.87 14.48
CA ASP A 77 13.02 8.02 15.27
C ASP A 77 12.52 6.68 15.82
N ILE A 78 12.68 5.57 15.09
CA ILE A 78 12.43 4.22 15.62
C ILE A 78 13.40 3.90 16.77
N TRP A 79 14.69 4.20 16.61
CA TRP A 79 15.71 3.90 17.62
C TRP A 79 15.61 4.81 18.86
N HIS A 80 15.36 6.10 18.69
CA HIS A 80 15.19 7.08 19.78
C HIS A 80 13.95 6.76 20.64
N ASN A 81 12.86 6.32 20.01
CA ASN A 81 11.62 5.94 20.70
C ASN A 81 11.68 4.55 21.36
N THR A 82 12.63 3.69 20.97
CA THR A 82 12.77 2.33 21.55
C THR A 82 13.92 2.21 22.54
N HIS A 83 14.96 3.04 22.46
CA HIS A 83 16.15 2.92 23.30
C HIS A 83 16.39 4.09 24.27
N TYR A 84 16.03 5.33 23.93
CA TYR A 84 16.47 6.50 24.70
C TYR A 84 15.45 7.04 25.69
N LYS A 85 14.14 6.88 25.42
CA LYS A 85 13.12 7.07 26.45
C LYS A 85 13.06 5.83 27.32
N ALA A 86 13.91 5.79 28.35
CA ALA A 86 13.71 4.89 29.47
C ALA A 86 12.25 5.01 29.93
N ILE A 87 11.62 3.86 30.16
CA ILE A 87 10.27 3.69 30.70
C ILE A 87 10.23 4.42 32.05
N ALA A 88 9.98 5.73 32.03
CA ALA A 88 9.56 6.48 33.19
C ALA A 88 8.10 6.08 33.36
N ALA A 89 7.84 5.23 34.35
CA ALA A 89 6.55 4.66 34.73
C ALA A 89 5.35 5.48 34.21
N SER A 90 4.95 5.18 32.98
CA SER A 90 3.83 5.82 32.33
C SER A 90 2.68 4.83 32.43
N SER A 91 1.49 5.31 32.74
CA SER A 91 0.30 4.46 32.73
C SER A 91 0.14 3.87 31.33
N LEU A 92 -0.49 2.70 31.23
CA LEU A 92 -0.77 2.00 29.96
C LEU A 92 -1.37 2.94 28.88
N SER A 93 -2.09 3.99 29.30
CA SER A 93 -2.68 5.01 28.42
C SER A 93 -1.65 5.96 27.79
N GLN A 94 -0.61 6.35 28.51
CA GLN A 94 0.43 7.26 28.03
C GLN A 94 1.40 6.58 27.06
N GLU A 95 1.68 5.29 27.28
CA GLU A 95 2.45 4.47 26.34
C GLU A 95 1.69 4.29 25.02
N GLN A 96 0.37 4.06 25.08
CA GLN A 96 -0.50 4.06 23.90
C GLN A 96 -0.54 5.41 23.18
N GLU A 97 -0.56 6.53 23.92
CA GLU A 97 -0.55 7.88 23.35
C GLU A 97 0.76 8.20 22.61
N LEU A 98 1.90 7.80 23.17
CA LEU A 98 3.22 7.97 22.55
C LEU A 98 3.40 7.07 21.32
N ILE A 99 2.93 5.83 21.36
CA ILE A 99 2.86 4.95 20.18
C ILE A 99 1.97 5.58 19.10
N MET A 100 0.83 6.17 19.47
CA MET A 100 -0.06 6.87 18.54
C MET A 100 0.57 8.14 17.94
N LEU A 101 1.36 8.89 18.73
CA LEU A 101 2.09 10.06 18.23
C LEU A 101 3.22 9.66 17.28
N GLY A 102 3.99 8.62 17.59
CA GLY A 102 5.01 8.05 16.71
C GLY A 102 4.43 7.53 15.41
N ARG A 103 3.25 6.88 15.46
CA ARG A 103 2.48 6.48 14.27
C ARG A 103 2.05 7.68 13.44
N ARG A 104 1.58 8.76 14.06
CA ARG A 104 1.17 10.00 13.37
C ARG A 104 2.34 10.70 12.66
N ALA A 105 3.51 10.74 13.27
CA ALA A 105 4.71 11.32 12.66
C ALA A 105 5.20 10.47 11.46
N ALA A 106 5.29 9.15 11.63
CA ALA A 106 5.61 8.23 10.52
C ALA A 106 4.57 8.29 9.38
N LEU A 107 3.29 8.47 9.70
CA LEU A 107 2.23 8.68 8.72
C LEU A 107 2.39 9.98 7.93
N TYR A 108 3.02 11.03 8.47
CA TYR A 108 3.22 12.30 7.76
C TYR A 108 4.35 12.21 6.72
N ASP A 109 5.48 11.60 7.07
CA ASP A 109 6.57 11.33 6.13
C ASP A 109 6.17 10.29 5.08
N LEU A 110 5.43 9.26 5.49
CA LEU A 110 4.82 8.31 4.57
C LEU A 110 3.81 8.99 3.64
N LYS A 111 3.03 9.97 4.14
CA LYS A 111 2.09 10.73 3.32
C LYS A 111 2.79 11.52 2.22
N GLN A 112 3.87 12.23 2.50
CA GLN A 112 4.61 12.94 1.45
C GLN A 112 5.21 11.99 0.40
N LEU A 113 5.71 10.83 0.85
CA LEU A 113 6.22 9.79 -0.05
C LEU A 113 5.10 9.16 -0.88
N ILE A 114 3.94 8.88 -0.27
CA ILE A 114 2.75 8.39 -0.95
C ILE A 114 2.28 9.43 -1.98
N ASP A 115 2.19 10.70 -1.62
CA ASP A 115 1.72 11.79 -2.48
C ASP A 115 2.65 11.98 -3.70
N HIS A 116 3.98 11.87 -3.50
CA HIS A 116 4.94 11.95 -4.60
C HIS A 116 4.86 10.75 -5.55
N ASN A 117 4.85 9.52 -5.02
CA ASN A 117 4.73 8.32 -5.84
C ASN A 117 3.36 8.22 -6.51
N LEU A 118 2.32 8.74 -5.86
CA LEU A 118 1.00 8.88 -6.42
C LEU A 118 1.03 9.84 -7.62
N ALA A 119 1.65 11.01 -7.49
CA ALA A 119 1.80 11.94 -8.61
C ALA A 119 2.57 11.32 -9.79
N GLU A 120 3.63 10.55 -9.52
CA GLU A 120 4.38 9.82 -10.55
C GLU A 120 3.53 8.74 -11.22
N ALA A 121 2.82 7.91 -10.44
CA ALA A 121 1.92 6.89 -10.95
C ALA A 121 0.79 7.50 -11.79
N LEU A 122 0.18 8.59 -11.32
CA LEU A 122 -0.86 9.32 -12.03
C LEU A 122 -0.32 9.94 -13.34
N GLY A 123 0.87 10.53 -13.31
CA GLY A 123 1.53 11.05 -14.51
C GLY A 123 1.83 9.96 -15.53
N ALA A 124 2.20 8.76 -15.09
CA ALA A 124 2.48 7.61 -15.94
C ALA A 124 1.24 7.07 -16.65
N ILE A 125 0.11 6.99 -15.94
CA ILE A 125 -1.12 6.38 -16.46
C ILE A 125 -2.03 7.36 -17.19
N ARG A 126 -2.02 8.64 -16.83
CA ARG A 126 -2.90 9.66 -17.41
C ARG A 126 -2.89 9.71 -18.96
N PRO A 127 -1.75 9.61 -19.66
CA PRO A 127 -1.77 9.58 -21.13
C PRO A 127 -2.29 8.27 -21.73
N LEU A 128 -2.47 7.22 -20.92
CA LEU A 128 -2.87 5.89 -21.35
C LEU A 128 -4.32 5.56 -20.98
N VAL A 129 -4.94 6.28 -20.05
CA VAL A 129 -6.30 6.03 -19.58
C VAL A 129 -7.24 7.01 -20.28
N ALA A 130 -8.28 6.47 -20.95
CA ALA A 130 -9.20 7.28 -21.77
C ALA A 130 -10.18 8.16 -20.96
N SER A 131 -10.27 7.97 -19.64
CA SER A 131 -11.29 8.61 -18.80
C SER A 131 -10.69 9.17 -17.53
N ASP A 132 -10.82 10.48 -17.34
CA ASP A 132 -10.43 11.17 -16.10
C ASP A 132 -11.20 10.65 -14.87
N GLU A 133 -12.41 10.12 -15.06
CA GLU A 133 -13.16 9.49 -13.97
C GLU A 133 -12.45 8.25 -13.42
N VAL A 134 -11.84 7.42 -14.28
CA VAL A 134 -11.11 6.24 -13.83
C VAL A 134 -9.84 6.63 -13.05
N ILE A 135 -9.21 7.74 -13.46
CA ILE A 135 -8.07 8.32 -12.74
C ILE A 135 -8.52 8.84 -11.36
N ALA A 136 -9.66 9.54 -11.30
CA ALA A 136 -10.24 10.04 -10.06
C ALA A 136 -10.60 8.89 -9.11
N ASP A 137 -11.29 7.85 -9.61
CA ASP A 137 -11.63 6.64 -8.85
C ASP A 137 -10.38 5.96 -8.29
N PHE A 138 -9.33 5.83 -9.11
CA PHE A 138 -8.07 5.23 -8.68
C PHE A 138 -7.40 6.07 -7.59
N SER A 139 -7.25 7.38 -7.80
CA SER A 139 -6.67 8.29 -6.81
C SER A 139 -7.43 8.23 -5.48
N HIS A 140 -8.76 8.28 -5.55
CA HIS A 140 -9.65 8.16 -4.40
C HIS A 140 -9.45 6.83 -3.66
N SER A 141 -9.26 5.73 -4.40
CA SER A 141 -9.04 4.40 -3.83
C SER A 141 -7.76 4.27 -3.00
N LEU A 142 -6.78 5.17 -3.19
CA LEU A 142 -5.49 5.12 -2.52
C LEU A 142 -5.47 5.82 -1.16
N ASP A 143 -6.47 6.63 -0.85
CA ASP A 143 -6.65 7.17 0.48
C ASP A 143 -7.25 6.09 1.40
N TYR A 144 -6.42 5.59 2.31
CA TYR A 144 -6.83 4.58 3.27
C TYR A 144 -7.96 5.07 4.20
N GLN A 145 -7.87 6.31 4.70
CA GLN A 145 -8.86 6.84 5.64
C GLN A 145 -10.23 6.99 4.99
N THR A 146 -10.25 7.36 3.72
CA THR A 146 -11.47 7.44 2.92
C THR A 146 -12.02 6.05 2.63
N THR A 147 -11.18 5.12 2.15
CA THR A 147 -11.55 3.72 1.92
C THR A 147 -12.15 3.07 3.17
N GLN A 148 -11.52 3.28 4.33
CA GLN A 148 -11.98 2.77 5.62
C GLN A 148 -13.33 3.36 6.03
N ARG A 149 -13.52 4.69 5.92
CA ARG A 149 -14.80 5.33 6.24
C ARG A 149 -15.94 4.82 5.37
N GLU A 150 -15.69 4.64 4.07
CA GLU A 150 -16.68 4.13 3.14
C GLU A 150 -17.03 2.68 3.43
N PHE A 151 -16.03 1.86 3.76
CA PHE A 151 -16.27 0.50 4.24
C PHE A 151 -17.16 0.48 5.48
N LEU A 152 -16.81 1.23 6.53
CA LEU A 152 -17.60 1.29 7.76
C LEU A 152 -19.03 1.82 7.51
N SER A 153 -19.18 2.80 6.64
CA SER A 153 -20.48 3.32 6.19
C SER A 153 -21.30 2.25 5.47
N SER A 154 -20.66 1.43 4.62
CA SER A 154 -21.34 0.36 3.86
C SER A 154 -21.94 -0.72 4.75
N LEU A 155 -21.34 -1.00 5.91
CA LEU A 155 -21.88 -1.97 6.89
C LEU A 155 -23.26 -1.55 7.42
N GLY A 156 -23.59 -0.26 7.39
CA GLY A 156 -24.88 0.29 7.81
C GLY A 156 -25.89 0.54 6.67
N LYS A 157 -25.46 0.49 5.40
CA LYS A 157 -26.25 0.93 4.23
C LYS A 157 -26.40 -0.16 3.15
N ARG A 158 -26.43 -1.43 3.55
CA ARG A 158 -26.43 -2.57 2.61
C ARG A 158 -27.60 -2.47 1.63
N VAL A 159 -27.29 -2.47 0.34
CA VAL A 159 -28.26 -2.30 -0.75
C VAL A 159 -29.10 -3.57 -0.95
N LYS A 160 -28.53 -4.74 -0.59
CA LYS A 160 -29.20 -6.05 -0.60
C LYS A 160 -28.91 -6.78 0.72
N GLY A 161 -29.87 -7.56 1.23
CA GLY A 161 -29.61 -8.51 2.34
C GLY A 161 -29.85 -8.01 3.77
N GLY A 162 -30.61 -6.93 3.99
CA GLY A 162 -30.93 -6.44 5.33
C GLY A 162 -29.73 -5.85 6.09
N SER A 163 -30.01 -5.18 7.21
CA SER A 163 -28.95 -4.62 8.07
C SER A 163 -28.19 -5.76 8.78
N LEU A 164 -26.86 -5.67 8.83
CA LEU A 164 -26.06 -6.58 9.67
C LEU A 164 -26.45 -6.40 11.14
N SER A 165 -26.47 -7.50 11.88
CA SER A 165 -26.69 -7.42 13.32
C SER A 165 -25.58 -6.55 13.97
N PRO A 166 -25.85 -5.88 15.12
CA PRO A 166 -24.81 -5.17 15.86
C PRO A 166 -23.60 -6.06 16.17
N THR A 167 -23.83 -7.34 16.48
CA THR A 167 -22.79 -8.35 16.73
C THR A 167 -21.94 -8.60 15.49
N ASP A 168 -22.54 -8.85 14.32
CA ASP A 168 -21.78 -9.08 13.10
C ASP A 168 -20.96 -7.85 12.69
N ARG A 169 -21.50 -6.64 12.92
CA ARG A 169 -20.75 -5.40 12.69
C ARG A 169 -19.54 -5.27 13.60
N SER A 170 -19.68 -5.60 14.89
CA SER A 170 -18.56 -5.60 15.84
C SER A 170 -17.45 -6.54 15.38
N ILE A 171 -17.82 -7.79 15.02
CA ILE A 171 -16.88 -8.79 14.55
C ILE A 171 -16.15 -8.30 13.28
N ILE A 172 -16.87 -7.72 12.32
CA ILE A 172 -16.24 -7.19 11.09
C ILE A 172 -15.27 -6.04 11.41
N ILE A 173 -15.60 -5.16 12.36
CA ILE A 173 -14.71 -4.07 12.77
C ILE A 173 -13.45 -4.61 13.47
N GLU A 174 -13.58 -5.62 14.32
CA GLU A 174 -12.43 -6.30 14.93
C GLU A 174 -11.56 -6.97 13.85
N MET A 175 -12.18 -7.61 12.85
CA MET A 175 -11.46 -8.24 11.75
C MET A 175 -10.76 -7.22 10.84
N LEU A 176 -11.33 -6.02 10.67
CA LEU A 176 -10.66 -4.93 9.98
C LEU A 176 -9.35 -4.53 10.68
N GLN A 177 -9.36 -4.41 12.02
CA GLN A 177 -8.15 -4.11 12.79
C GLN A 177 -7.10 -5.23 12.68
N ALA A 178 -7.54 -6.49 12.66
CA ALA A 178 -6.65 -7.62 12.43
C ALA A 178 -6.06 -7.61 11.01
N ALA A 179 -6.84 -7.23 9.99
CA ALA A 179 -6.35 -7.05 8.62
C ALA A 179 -5.34 -5.91 8.51
N GLU A 180 -5.62 -4.76 9.13
CA GLU A 180 -4.67 -3.65 9.23
C GLU A 180 -3.33 -4.10 9.82
N PHE A 181 -3.38 -4.89 10.90
CA PHE A 181 -2.18 -5.41 11.53
C PHE A 181 -1.44 -6.41 10.63
N ALA A 182 -2.15 -7.35 10.01
CA ALA A 182 -1.57 -8.37 9.14
C ALA A 182 -0.91 -7.77 7.88
N HIS A 183 -1.48 -6.67 7.36
CA HIS A 183 -1.04 -6.02 6.13
C HIS A 183 -0.21 -4.75 6.38
N ARG A 184 0.15 -4.44 7.64
CA ARG A 184 0.76 -3.15 8.04
C ARG A 184 2.07 -2.84 7.30
N ASP A 185 2.88 -3.87 7.06
CA ASP A 185 4.20 -3.76 6.44
C ASP A 185 4.12 -4.12 4.94
N GLN A 186 2.92 -4.39 4.42
CA GLN A 186 2.70 -4.78 3.05
C GLN A 186 2.41 -3.61 2.13
N THR A 187 3.15 -3.59 1.03
CA THR A 187 2.91 -2.68 -0.08
C THR A 187 2.65 -3.46 -1.36
N TYR A 188 2.09 -2.78 -2.37
CA TYR A 188 1.88 -3.43 -3.67
C TYR A 188 3.17 -3.96 -4.31
N ALA A 189 4.34 -3.36 -4.03
CA ALA A 189 5.62 -3.88 -4.51
C ALA A 189 5.89 -5.30 -3.98
N ILE A 190 5.69 -5.51 -2.67
CA ILE A 190 5.95 -6.79 -2.00
C ILE A 190 5.12 -7.90 -2.63
N HIS A 191 3.82 -7.66 -2.84
CA HIS A 191 2.91 -8.63 -3.44
C HIS A 191 3.26 -8.97 -4.91
N LYS A 192 3.99 -8.07 -5.60
CA LYS A 192 4.45 -8.29 -6.98
C LYS A 192 5.92 -8.70 -7.07
N ILE A 193 6.52 -9.17 -5.97
CA ILE A 193 7.82 -9.85 -6.01
C ILE A 193 7.65 -11.26 -6.58
N ASP A 194 8.53 -11.63 -7.48
CA ASP A 194 8.69 -13.00 -7.94
C ASP A 194 9.35 -13.82 -6.82
N LYS A 195 8.63 -14.81 -6.29
CA LYS A 195 9.08 -15.65 -5.18
C LYS A 195 10.38 -16.42 -5.51
N SER A 196 10.65 -16.71 -6.78
CA SER A 196 11.86 -17.43 -7.22
C SER A 196 13.07 -16.50 -7.40
N THR A 197 12.86 -15.29 -7.91
CA THR A 197 13.97 -14.37 -8.24
C THR A 197 14.19 -13.25 -7.22
N GLY A 198 13.21 -13.01 -6.33
CA GLY A 198 13.21 -11.89 -5.39
C GLY A 198 13.12 -10.51 -6.05
N LYS A 199 12.83 -10.45 -7.36
CA LYS A 199 12.72 -9.19 -8.12
C LYS A 199 11.25 -8.83 -8.35
N LEU A 200 11.00 -7.54 -8.55
CA LEU A 200 9.69 -7.07 -8.99
C LEU A 200 9.33 -7.74 -10.33
N LYS A 201 8.15 -8.35 -10.39
CA LYS A 201 7.58 -8.94 -11.62
C LYS A 201 7.33 -7.88 -12.68
N TYR A 202 7.02 -6.64 -12.28
CA TYR A 202 6.58 -5.57 -13.18
C TYR A 202 7.20 -4.21 -12.82
N PRO A 203 7.60 -3.37 -13.80
CA PRO A 203 8.17 -2.03 -13.55
C PRO A 203 7.22 -1.10 -12.77
N SER A 204 5.94 -1.19 -13.08
CA SER A 204 4.83 -0.54 -12.39
C SER A 204 4.73 -0.80 -10.89
N SER A 205 5.20 -1.95 -10.42
CA SER A 205 5.20 -2.23 -8.99
C SER A 205 6.10 -1.26 -8.23
N ARG A 206 7.02 -0.56 -8.90
CA ARG A 206 7.75 0.60 -8.34
C ARG A 206 6.84 1.81 -8.13
N LEU A 207 5.97 2.10 -9.10
CA LEU A 207 5.02 3.22 -9.02
C LEU A 207 4.05 3.06 -7.84
N LEU A 208 3.72 1.81 -7.48
CA LEU A 208 2.84 1.50 -6.35
C LEU A 208 3.60 1.06 -5.09
N ALA A 209 4.93 1.09 -5.09
CA ALA A 209 5.75 0.41 -4.09
C ALA A 209 5.56 0.89 -2.65
N HIS A 210 5.00 2.09 -2.50
CA HIS A 210 4.83 2.77 -1.23
C HIS A 210 3.36 2.86 -0.81
N LEU A 211 2.44 2.34 -1.64
CA LEU A 211 1.02 2.37 -1.36
C LEU A 211 0.65 1.15 -0.49
N PRO A 212 -0.08 1.35 0.62
CA PRO A 212 -0.50 0.26 1.49
C PRO A 212 -1.37 -0.77 0.76
N TYR A 213 -1.03 -2.05 0.87
CA TYR A 213 -1.82 -3.10 0.23
C TYR A 213 -3.20 -3.27 0.88
N VAL A 214 -3.32 -2.97 2.19
CA VAL A 214 -4.56 -3.09 2.95
C VAL A 214 -5.75 -2.37 2.30
N ASN A 215 -5.52 -1.29 1.56
CA ASN A 215 -6.58 -0.61 0.81
C ASN A 215 -7.31 -1.55 -0.15
N HIS A 216 -6.59 -2.47 -0.80
CA HIS A 216 -7.20 -3.47 -1.68
C HIS A 216 -8.19 -4.34 -0.92
N SER A 217 -7.73 -5.00 0.15
CA SER A 217 -8.58 -5.90 0.95
C SER A 217 -9.81 -5.18 1.51
N VAL A 218 -9.64 -3.93 1.99
CA VAL A 218 -10.75 -3.14 2.53
C VAL A 218 -11.74 -2.72 1.45
N ARG A 219 -11.30 -2.42 0.21
CA ARG A 219 -12.22 -2.14 -0.90
C ARG A 219 -12.99 -3.36 -1.35
N VAL A 220 -12.34 -4.53 -1.44
CA VAL A 220 -13.04 -5.79 -1.75
C VAL A 220 -14.08 -6.10 -0.68
N ALA A 221 -13.75 -5.90 0.60
CA ALA A 221 -14.70 -6.06 1.70
C ALA A 221 -15.86 -5.05 1.67
N ARG A 222 -15.60 -3.79 1.27
CA ARG A 222 -16.64 -2.80 1.01
C ARG A 222 -17.58 -3.26 -0.10
N PHE A 223 -17.04 -3.72 -1.23
CA PHE A 223 -17.88 -4.24 -2.31
C PHE A 223 -18.72 -5.43 -1.85
N ALA A 224 -18.16 -6.33 -1.03
CA ALA A 224 -18.89 -7.47 -0.47
C ALA A 224 -20.04 -7.01 0.45
N ALA A 225 -19.79 -6.00 1.29
CA ALA A 225 -20.79 -5.43 2.18
C ALA A 225 -21.93 -4.76 1.39
N GLU A 226 -21.60 -3.95 0.38
CA GLU A 226 -22.54 -3.26 -0.50
C GLU A 226 -23.39 -4.24 -1.33
N ALA A 227 -22.79 -5.33 -1.82
CA ALA A 227 -23.50 -6.43 -2.50
C ALA A 227 -24.44 -7.21 -1.59
N GLY A 228 -24.35 -7.03 -0.26
CA GLY A 228 -25.18 -7.77 0.67
C GLY A 228 -24.68 -9.18 1.00
N LEU A 229 -23.38 -9.46 0.82
CA LEU A 229 -22.80 -10.76 1.17
C LEU A 229 -22.69 -10.94 2.68
N SER A 230 -22.74 -12.18 3.15
CA SER A 230 -22.70 -12.56 4.56
C SER A 230 -21.52 -11.94 5.31
N ARG A 231 -21.63 -11.91 6.65
CA ARG A 231 -20.51 -11.52 7.53
C ARG A 231 -19.24 -12.29 7.15
N ASP A 232 -19.36 -13.60 6.95
CA ASP A 232 -18.22 -14.47 6.69
C ASP A 232 -17.58 -14.16 5.32
N ALA A 233 -18.37 -13.81 4.30
CA ALA A 233 -17.86 -13.36 3.01
C ALA A 233 -17.19 -11.98 3.07
N ILE A 234 -17.71 -11.05 3.87
CA ILE A 234 -17.07 -9.74 4.10
C ILE A 234 -15.71 -9.93 4.80
N ILE A 235 -15.64 -10.80 5.81
CA ILE A 235 -14.39 -11.13 6.50
C ILE A 235 -13.43 -11.86 5.54
N ALA A 236 -13.94 -12.80 4.75
CA ALA A 236 -13.11 -13.49 3.75
C ALA A 236 -12.52 -12.51 2.72
N ALA A 237 -13.27 -11.50 2.30
CA ALA A 237 -12.77 -10.44 1.43
C ALA A 237 -11.63 -9.61 2.08
N LEU A 238 -11.68 -9.36 3.39
CA LEU A 238 -10.57 -8.70 4.11
C LEU A 238 -9.28 -9.54 4.11
N PHE A 239 -9.40 -10.87 4.06
CA PHE A 239 -8.25 -11.77 4.25
C PHE A 239 -7.93 -12.67 3.05
N HIS A 240 -8.59 -12.49 1.91
CA HIS A 240 -8.53 -13.43 0.78
C HIS A 240 -7.10 -13.69 0.26
N ASP A 241 -6.22 -12.69 0.37
CA ASP A 241 -4.80 -12.78 -0.02
C ASP A 241 -3.86 -13.07 1.16
N THR A 242 -4.34 -12.95 2.41
CA THR A 242 -3.49 -13.02 3.61
C THR A 242 -2.82 -14.38 3.76
N LEU A 243 -3.52 -15.47 3.47
CA LEU A 243 -2.97 -16.83 3.52
C LEU A 243 -1.81 -17.01 2.53
N GLU A 244 -1.89 -16.42 1.34
CA GLU A 244 -0.86 -16.53 0.30
C GLU A 244 0.34 -15.62 0.54
N ASP A 245 0.06 -14.40 1.00
CA ASP A 245 1.04 -13.32 1.06
C ASP A 245 1.70 -13.20 2.42
N GLN A 246 0.96 -13.51 3.50
CA GLN A 246 1.43 -13.47 4.88
C GLN A 246 1.07 -14.77 5.60
N PRO A 247 1.57 -15.93 5.14
CA PRO A 247 1.25 -17.22 5.75
C PRO A 247 1.55 -17.25 7.25
N GLN A 248 2.59 -16.53 7.69
CA GLN A 248 2.92 -16.42 9.12
C GLN A 248 1.90 -15.59 9.91
N ALA A 249 1.43 -14.46 9.38
CA ALA A 249 0.40 -13.66 10.04
C ALA A 249 -0.95 -14.40 10.05
N TRP A 250 -1.23 -15.14 8.96
CA TRP A 250 -2.37 -16.01 8.86
C TRP A 250 -2.39 -17.06 9.98
N GLU A 251 -1.36 -17.90 10.06
CA GLU A 251 -1.30 -19.00 11.04
C GLU A 251 -1.18 -18.50 12.49
N ASN A 252 -0.44 -17.41 12.74
CA ASN A 252 -0.19 -16.96 14.12
C ASN A 252 -1.33 -16.15 14.74
N SER A 253 -2.16 -15.48 13.94
CA SER A 253 -3.06 -14.45 14.47
C SER A 253 -4.41 -14.43 13.79
N VAL A 254 -4.46 -14.42 12.45
CA VAL A 254 -5.72 -14.22 11.73
C VAL A 254 -6.61 -15.46 11.79
N LYS A 255 -6.04 -16.65 11.58
CA LYS A 255 -6.78 -17.91 11.53
C LYS A 255 -7.53 -18.21 12.84
N ALA A 256 -6.90 -17.98 13.98
CA ALA A 256 -7.53 -18.21 15.28
C ALA A 256 -8.67 -17.22 15.57
N ALA A 257 -8.58 -15.99 15.07
CA ALA A 257 -9.57 -14.94 15.30
C ALA A 257 -10.73 -14.97 14.29
N CYS A 258 -10.53 -15.56 13.10
CA CYS A 258 -11.55 -15.63 12.06
C CYS A 258 -12.67 -16.63 12.39
N PRO A 259 -13.94 -16.26 12.17
CA PRO A 259 -15.05 -17.21 12.16
C PRO A 259 -14.80 -18.37 11.19
N GLU A 260 -15.31 -19.56 11.51
CA GLU A 260 -15.04 -20.78 10.73
C GLU A 260 -15.50 -20.66 9.28
N GLY A 261 -16.71 -20.14 9.03
CA GLY A 261 -17.19 -19.93 7.66
C GLY A 261 -16.32 -18.96 6.86
N ALA A 262 -15.78 -17.93 7.50
CA ALA A 262 -14.85 -17.00 6.86
C ALA A 262 -13.52 -17.69 6.51
N ARG A 263 -12.98 -18.53 7.42
CA ARG A 263 -11.77 -19.31 7.17
C ARG A 263 -11.94 -20.24 5.96
N THR A 264 -13.05 -20.97 5.90
CA THR A 264 -13.35 -21.86 4.77
C THR A 264 -13.39 -21.10 3.45
N LEU A 265 -13.97 -19.89 3.44
CA LEU A 265 -13.99 -19.04 2.24
C LEU A 265 -12.59 -18.57 1.85
N VAL A 266 -11.75 -18.12 2.79
CA VAL A 266 -10.36 -17.72 2.50
C VAL A 266 -9.57 -18.89 1.91
N GLU A 267 -9.62 -20.06 2.55
CA GLU A 267 -8.92 -21.27 2.06
C GLU A 267 -9.40 -21.70 0.67
N ALA A 268 -10.69 -21.51 0.37
CA ALA A 268 -11.25 -21.78 -0.95
C ALA A 268 -10.78 -20.78 -2.01
N LEU A 269 -10.45 -19.54 -1.62
CA LEU A 269 -9.99 -18.47 -2.52
C LEU A 269 -8.49 -18.51 -2.79
N SER A 270 -7.71 -18.98 -1.82
CA SER A 270 -6.25 -18.92 -1.89
C SER A 270 -5.62 -19.96 -2.84
N GLU A 271 -4.57 -19.55 -3.54
CA GLU A 271 -3.66 -20.39 -4.31
C GLU A 271 -2.83 -21.28 -3.37
N LYS A 272 -2.73 -22.56 -3.71
CA LYS A 272 -1.93 -23.50 -2.92
C LYS A 272 -0.48 -23.47 -3.41
N PRO A 273 0.53 -23.53 -2.53
CA PRO A 273 1.94 -23.37 -2.91
C PRO A 273 2.45 -24.27 -4.04
N GLU A 274 1.85 -25.46 -4.21
CA GLU A 274 2.24 -26.46 -5.21
C GLU A 274 1.18 -26.68 -6.29
N GLU A 275 0.11 -25.89 -6.31
CA GLU A 275 -0.96 -26.04 -7.29
C GLU A 275 -0.54 -25.41 -8.62
N PRO A 276 -0.49 -26.19 -9.73
CA PRO A 276 -0.24 -25.63 -11.04
C PRO A 276 -1.29 -24.58 -11.38
N ARG A 277 -0.87 -23.51 -12.07
CA ARG A 277 -1.76 -22.41 -12.46
C ARG A 277 -3.04 -22.88 -13.17
N GLU A 278 -2.93 -23.90 -14.01
CA GLU A 278 -4.08 -24.49 -14.73
C GLU A 278 -5.08 -25.14 -13.76
N SER A 279 -4.60 -25.88 -12.77
CA SER A 279 -5.42 -26.49 -11.72
C SER A 279 -6.08 -25.43 -10.84
N TYR A 280 -5.33 -24.38 -10.46
CA TYR A 280 -5.88 -23.22 -9.76
C TYR A 280 -7.03 -22.60 -10.57
N MET A 281 -6.80 -22.32 -11.86
CA MET A 281 -7.82 -21.72 -12.72
C MET A 281 -9.03 -22.62 -12.91
N ALA A 282 -8.85 -23.94 -13.00
CA ALA A 282 -9.96 -24.89 -13.04
C ALA A 282 -10.80 -24.83 -11.74
N ARG A 283 -10.16 -24.80 -10.58
CA ARG A 283 -10.83 -24.66 -9.28
C ARG A 283 -11.57 -23.33 -9.16
N MET A 284 -10.96 -22.23 -9.59
CA MET A 284 -11.60 -20.91 -9.60
C MET A 284 -12.87 -20.88 -10.46
N ARG A 285 -12.88 -21.56 -11.62
CA ARG A 285 -14.09 -21.68 -12.47
C ARG A 285 -15.22 -22.47 -11.82
N LEU A 286 -14.87 -23.40 -10.92
CA LEU A 286 -15.81 -24.24 -10.19
C LEU A 286 -16.29 -23.62 -8.87
N LEU A 287 -15.76 -22.46 -8.46
CA LEU A 287 -16.26 -21.76 -7.28
C LEU A 287 -17.75 -21.44 -7.43
N THR A 288 -18.48 -21.58 -6.33
CA THR A 288 -19.92 -21.29 -6.23
C THR A 288 -20.21 -20.40 -5.03
N GLY A 289 -21.40 -19.80 -4.99
CA GLY A 289 -21.85 -19.00 -3.86
C GLY A 289 -20.95 -17.80 -3.59
N GLU A 290 -20.78 -17.46 -2.31
CA GLU A 290 -20.09 -16.23 -1.92
C GLU A 290 -18.59 -16.25 -2.20
N ALA A 291 -17.94 -17.42 -2.26
CA ALA A 291 -16.53 -17.51 -2.69
C ALA A 291 -16.37 -17.00 -4.14
N LYS A 292 -17.27 -17.41 -5.04
CA LYS A 292 -17.25 -16.92 -6.43
C LYS A 292 -17.45 -15.40 -6.50
N LEU A 293 -18.38 -14.89 -5.68
CA LEU A 293 -18.69 -13.46 -5.62
C LEU A 293 -17.51 -12.65 -5.08
N VAL A 294 -16.89 -13.08 -3.97
CA VAL A 294 -15.68 -12.43 -3.44
C VAL A 294 -14.57 -12.41 -4.49
N LYS A 295 -14.36 -13.52 -5.21
CA LYS A 295 -13.34 -13.54 -6.28
C LYS A 295 -13.65 -12.60 -7.44
N ALA A 296 -14.93 -12.39 -7.75
CA ALA A 296 -15.36 -11.40 -8.74
C ALA A 296 -15.08 -9.97 -8.27
N LEU A 297 -15.31 -9.68 -6.99
CA LEU A 297 -15.06 -8.36 -6.40
C LEU A 297 -13.56 -8.07 -6.27
N ASP A 298 -12.74 -9.07 -5.96
CA ASP A 298 -11.28 -9.02 -6.10
C ASP A 298 -10.91 -8.66 -7.56
N ARG A 299 -11.51 -9.33 -8.55
CA ARG A 299 -11.27 -9.00 -9.96
C ARG A 299 -11.67 -7.56 -10.31
N LEU A 300 -12.79 -7.07 -9.80
CA LEU A 300 -13.23 -5.68 -10.01
C LEU A 300 -12.18 -4.68 -9.51
N ASP A 301 -11.64 -4.91 -8.31
CA ASP A 301 -10.58 -4.05 -7.78
C ASP A 301 -9.25 -4.18 -8.55
N ASN A 302 -8.94 -5.39 -9.00
CA ASN A 302 -7.80 -5.63 -9.90
C ASN A 302 -7.96 -4.89 -11.24
N LEU A 303 -9.19 -4.73 -11.75
CA LEU A 303 -9.44 -3.92 -12.94
C LEU A 303 -9.18 -2.44 -12.69
N LEU A 304 -9.65 -1.90 -11.56
CA LEU A 304 -9.37 -0.52 -11.16
C LEU A 304 -7.85 -0.25 -11.09
N ARG A 305 -7.12 -1.11 -10.36
CA ARG A 305 -5.69 -0.95 -10.15
C ARG A 305 -4.84 -1.37 -11.34
N GLY A 306 -5.30 -2.29 -12.17
CA GLY A 306 -4.46 -2.95 -13.17
C GLY A 306 -3.90 -1.99 -14.22
N HIS A 307 -4.53 -0.84 -14.47
CA HIS A 307 -3.98 0.23 -15.32
C HIS A 307 -2.60 0.71 -14.88
N THR A 308 -2.33 0.68 -13.58
CA THR A 308 -1.03 1.06 -13.03
C THR A 308 0.03 0.00 -13.27
N MET A 309 -0.34 -1.24 -13.62
CA MET A 309 0.60 -2.34 -13.82
C MET A 309 1.44 -2.19 -15.10
N LEU A 310 1.07 -1.31 -16.03
CA LEU A 310 1.84 -0.93 -17.23
C LEU A 310 2.59 -2.11 -17.89
N ASN A 311 1.91 -3.24 -18.03
CA ASN A 311 2.51 -4.49 -18.51
C ASN A 311 1.52 -5.23 -19.39
N VAL A 312 1.82 -5.30 -20.70
CA VAL A 312 0.94 -5.92 -21.69
C VAL A 312 0.58 -7.36 -21.32
N LYS A 313 1.56 -8.17 -20.89
CA LYS A 313 1.32 -9.59 -20.53
C LYS A 313 0.32 -9.72 -19.37
N TYR A 314 0.47 -8.92 -18.32
CA TYR A 314 -0.43 -8.90 -17.17
C TYR A 314 -1.84 -8.47 -17.56
N LEU A 315 -1.96 -7.39 -18.34
CA LEU A 315 -3.23 -6.83 -18.78
C LEU A 315 -3.97 -7.81 -19.70
N THR A 316 -3.28 -8.37 -20.68
CA THR A 316 -3.83 -9.38 -21.60
C THR A 316 -4.35 -10.60 -20.85
N ARG A 317 -3.56 -11.13 -19.90
CA ARG A 317 -4.00 -12.26 -19.08
C ARG A 317 -5.23 -11.91 -18.25
N THR A 318 -5.22 -10.75 -17.60
CA THR A 318 -6.33 -10.28 -16.76
C THR A 318 -7.62 -10.14 -17.58
N LEU A 319 -7.54 -9.54 -18.77
CA LEU A 319 -8.68 -9.35 -19.66
C LEU A 319 -9.20 -10.68 -20.22
N LYS A 320 -8.32 -11.64 -20.52
CA LYS A 320 -8.72 -12.99 -20.91
C LYS A 320 -9.47 -13.72 -19.79
N GLU A 321 -9.00 -13.60 -18.55
CA GLU A 321 -9.70 -14.15 -17.39
C GLU A 321 -11.08 -13.47 -17.19
N CYS A 322 -11.18 -12.16 -17.44
CA CYS A 322 -12.45 -11.43 -17.47
C CYS A 322 -13.42 -12.01 -18.50
N GLU A 323 -12.98 -12.18 -19.74
CA GLU A 323 -13.79 -12.76 -20.82
C GLU A 323 -14.28 -14.17 -20.50
N GLU A 324 -13.39 -15.04 -20.00
CA GLU A 324 -13.72 -16.44 -19.74
C GLU A 324 -14.61 -16.66 -18.51
N VAL A 325 -14.52 -15.80 -17.50
CA VAL A 325 -15.10 -16.08 -16.16
C VAL A 325 -16.01 -14.96 -15.68
N TYR A 326 -15.54 -13.71 -15.70
CA TYR A 326 -16.15 -12.63 -14.94
C TYR A 326 -17.19 -11.83 -15.74
N ASP A 327 -17.06 -11.74 -17.06
CA ASP A 327 -18.00 -10.99 -17.91
C ASP A 327 -19.42 -11.51 -17.75
N ASN A 328 -19.60 -12.83 -17.88
CA ASN A 328 -20.90 -13.47 -17.68
C ASN A 328 -21.41 -13.29 -16.24
N LEU A 329 -20.52 -13.38 -15.25
CA LEU A 329 -20.89 -13.23 -13.85
C LEU A 329 -21.42 -11.83 -13.54
N PHE A 330 -20.72 -10.77 -13.97
CA PHE A 330 -21.17 -9.39 -13.77
C PHE A 330 -22.41 -9.04 -14.61
N GLU A 331 -22.58 -9.69 -15.77
CA GLU A 331 -23.75 -9.50 -16.62
C GLU A 331 -25.00 -10.17 -16.05
N ARG A 332 -24.89 -11.38 -15.48
CA ARG A 332 -26.05 -12.21 -15.15
C ARG A 332 -26.35 -12.38 -13.67
N ASP A 333 -25.33 -12.31 -12.82
CA ASP A 333 -25.52 -12.55 -11.38
C ASP A 333 -26.18 -11.33 -10.70
N PRO A 334 -27.33 -11.51 -10.03
CA PRO A 334 -27.98 -10.43 -9.31
C PRO A 334 -27.11 -9.79 -8.23
N ALA A 335 -26.22 -10.53 -7.56
CA ALA A 335 -25.34 -9.96 -6.54
C ALA A 335 -24.30 -9.00 -7.14
N CYS A 336 -23.93 -9.21 -8.40
CA CYS A 336 -22.99 -8.34 -9.12
C CYS A 336 -23.67 -7.16 -9.82
N SER A 337 -25.01 -7.10 -9.86
CA SER A 337 -25.75 -6.07 -10.62
C SER A 337 -25.39 -4.64 -10.19
N LEU A 338 -25.11 -4.43 -8.90
CA LEU A 338 -24.72 -3.14 -8.33
C LEU A 338 -23.42 -2.61 -8.95
N PHE A 339 -22.51 -3.51 -9.31
CA PHE A 339 -21.17 -3.16 -9.81
C PHE A 339 -21.02 -3.30 -11.32
N ARG A 340 -22.09 -3.64 -12.05
CA ARG A 340 -22.00 -3.91 -13.49
C ARG A 340 -21.45 -2.73 -14.28
N SER A 341 -21.94 -1.53 -14.02
CA SER A 341 -21.47 -0.30 -14.68
C SER A 341 -20.00 -0.02 -14.35
N LEU A 342 -19.62 -0.21 -13.08
CA LEU A 342 -18.25 -0.03 -12.61
C LEU A 342 -17.28 -1.02 -13.27
N TYR A 343 -17.68 -2.28 -13.32
CA TYR A 343 -16.95 -3.35 -13.99
C TYR A 343 -16.74 -3.05 -15.48
N GLN A 344 -17.82 -2.68 -16.20
CA GLN A 344 -17.74 -2.32 -17.62
C GLN A 344 -16.80 -1.13 -17.85
N LYS A 345 -16.89 -0.10 -17.00
CA LYS A 345 -16.02 1.08 -17.05
C LYS A 345 -14.54 0.70 -16.88
N TYR A 346 -14.20 -0.04 -15.83
CA TYR A 346 -12.80 -0.41 -15.55
C TYR A 346 -12.26 -1.41 -16.56
N ARG A 347 -13.08 -2.36 -17.03
CA ARG A 347 -12.70 -3.30 -18.07
C ARG A 347 -12.39 -2.59 -19.39
N ALA A 348 -13.25 -1.65 -19.82
CA ALA A 348 -13.04 -0.87 -21.04
C ALA A 348 -11.78 0.00 -20.96
N SER A 349 -11.55 0.65 -19.82
CA SER A 349 -10.31 1.39 -19.56
C SER A 349 -9.08 0.48 -19.66
N MET A 350 -9.17 -0.76 -19.14
CA MET A 350 -8.03 -1.68 -19.14
C MET A 350 -7.69 -2.16 -20.55
N VAL A 351 -8.71 -2.41 -21.38
CA VAL A 351 -8.55 -2.67 -22.81
C VAL A 351 -7.79 -1.52 -23.48
N HIS A 352 -8.21 -0.27 -23.23
CA HIS A 352 -7.57 0.89 -23.82
C HIS A 352 -6.10 1.03 -23.41
N VAL A 353 -5.79 0.87 -22.12
CA VAL A 353 -4.39 0.92 -21.63
C VAL A 353 -3.54 -0.19 -22.24
N ARG A 354 -4.07 -1.42 -22.34
CA ARG A 354 -3.36 -2.54 -22.97
C ARG A 354 -3.04 -2.21 -24.43
N ASP A 355 -4.03 -1.75 -25.19
CA ASP A 355 -3.87 -1.48 -26.63
C ASP A 355 -2.89 -0.33 -26.87
N ALA A 356 -2.96 0.72 -26.04
CA ALA A 356 -2.00 1.83 -26.08
C ALA A 356 -0.57 1.33 -25.79
N LEU A 357 -0.37 0.49 -24.79
CA LEU A 357 0.94 -0.09 -24.47
C LEU A 357 1.45 -1.01 -25.58
N GLN A 358 0.59 -1.85 -26.16
CA GLN A 358 0.95 -2.71 -27.30
C GLN A 358 1.38 -1.89 -28.51
N ALA A 359 0.68 -0.79 -28.80
CA ALA A 359 1.04 0.12 -29.89
C ALA A 359 2.40 0.79 -29.64
N ARG A 360 2.72 1.14 -28.39
CA ARG A 360 4.04 1.68 -28.01
C ARG A 360 5.16 0.63 -28.18
N GLU A 361 4.94 -0.58 -27.68
CA GLU A 361 5.88 -1.70 -27.86
C GLU A 361 6.15 -1.98 -29.34
N ALA A 362 5.12 -1.95 -30.19
CA ALA A 362 5.23 -2.14 -31.64
C ALA A 362 6.05 -1.04 -32.34
N ARG A 363 6.08 0.19 -31.79
CA ARG A 363 6.92 1.30 -32.27
C ARG A 363 8.35 1.27 -31.72
N GLY A 364 8.71 0.26 -30.93
CA GLY A 364 10.03 0.18 -30.28
C GLY A 364 10.19 1.12 -29.08
N GLU A 365 9.11 1.75 -28.61
CA GLU A 365 9.08 2.53 -27.37
C GLU A 365 9.03 1.56 -26.17
N THR A 366 10.12 0.82 -25.96
CA THR A 366 10.21 -0.13 -24.85
C THR A 366 10.61 0.60 -23.56
N GLY A 367 9.66 0.65 -22.62
CA GLY A 367 9.88 1.16 -21.27
C GLY A 367 9.11 2.45 -20.98
N TYR A 368 8.34 2.41 -19.89
CA TYR A 368 8.17 3.61 -19.10
C TYR A 368 9.53 3.93 -18.48
N THR A 369 10.30 4.79 -19.14
CA THR A 369 11.35 5.56 -18.46
C THR A 369 10.60 6.66 -17.71
N PRO A 370 10.58 6.65 -16.36
CA PRO A 370 10.15 7.85 -15.65
C PRO A 370 10.96 9.00 -16.21
N ALA A 371 10.31 10.12 -16.52
CA ALA A 371 11.06 11.31 -16.92
C ALA A 371 12.13 11.55 -15.85
N SER A 372 13.41 11.48 -16.22
CA SER A 372 14.45 12.08 -15.38
C SER A 372 13.96 13.48 -15.08
N PRO A 373 13.92 13.91 -13.81
CA PRO A 373 13.47 15.26 -13.49
C PRO A 373 14.37 16.21 -14.26
N GLU A 374 13.83 16.79 -15.33
CA GLU A 374 14.52 17.82 -16.08
C GLU A 374 14.82 18.92 -15.07
N HIS A 375 16.11 19.18 -14.92
CA HIS A 375 16.62 20.34 -14.23
C HIS A 375 16.10 21.56 -15.00
N THR A 376 14.93 22.07 -14.61
CA THR A 376 14.59 23.47 -14.83
C THR A 376 15.53 24.27 -13.94
N THR A 377 16.48 24.88 -14.64
CA THR A 377 17.55 25.78 -14.19
C THR A 377 17.08 26.90 -13.28
#